data_AF-A0A450RT62-F1
#
_entry.id   AF-A0A450RT62-F1
#
_cell.length_a   1.000
_cell.length_b   1.000
_cell.length_c   1.000
_cell.angle_alpha   90.00
_cell.angle_beta   90.00
_cell.angle_gamma   90.00
#
_symmetry.space_group_name_H-M   'P 1'
#
loop_
_entity.id
_entity.type
_entity.pdbx_description
1 polymer ?
#
loop_
_entity_poly.entity_id
_entity_poly.type
_entity_poly.pdbx_seq_one_letter_code
_entity_poly.pdbx_strand_id
1 'polypeptide(L)'
;MIEKKREREKERYISQAMGYNGKRDERLEISRMVGKIIRETGKKNAEIANEMSALSGHRFTVQTLSGWRSLSKERFNIPLYAVPILEVVCGTRQITEWLVTKHGGAVLFGEEKLLIQLGREEWNRYQTANRIDALKQRMREYGSLA
;
A
#
# COMPACT_ATOMS: atom_id res chain seq x y z
N MET A 1 5.41 -39.42 -8.36
CA MET A 1 6.57 -38.87 -7.58
C MET A 1 7.05 -37.53 -8.14
N ILE A 2 6.99 -37.33 -9.47
CA ILE A 2 7.40 -36.10 -10.17
C ILE A 2 6.45 -34.91 -9.89
N GLU A 3 5.13 -35.13 -9.84
CA GLU A 3 4.11 -34.11 -9.47
C GLU A 3 4.40 -33.43 -8.13
N LYS A 4 4.60 -34.25 -7.08
CA LYS A 4 4.87 -33.78 -5.71
C LYS A 4 6.18 -33.02 -5.58
N LYS A 5 7.15 -33.26 -6.49
CA LYS A 5 8.43 -32.55 -6.52
C LYS A 5 8.26 -31.16 -7.16
N ARG A 6 7.48 -31.07 -8.24
CA ARG A 6 7.13 -29.81 -8.91
C ARG A 6 6.26 -28.88 -8.05
N GLU A 7 5.31 -29.43 -7.30
CA GLU A 7 4.51 -28.64 -6.34
C GLU A 7 5.37 -28.03 -5.24
N ARG A 8 6.28 -28.82 -4.65
CA ARG A 8 7.21 -28.35 -3.61
C ARG A 8 8.20 -27.30 -4.13
N GLU A 9 8.64 -27.41 -5.38
CA GLU A 9 9.49 -26.40 -6.02
C GLU A 9 8.74 -25.10 -6.33
N LYS A 10 7.47 -25.17 -6.76
CA LYS A 10 6.59 -23.99 -6.90
C LYS A 10 6.34 -23.32 -5.55
N GLU A 11 6.05 -24.08 -4.50
CA GLU A 11 5.86 -23.57 -3.15
C GLU A 11 7.13 -22.88 -2.62
N ARG A 12 8.32 -23.45 -2.89
CA ARG A 12 9.60 -22.82 -2.57
C ARG A 12 9.85 -21.54 -3.35
N TYR A 13 9.53 -21.51 -4.65
CA TYR A 13 9.71 -20.32 -5.48
C TYR A 13 8.80 -19.16 -5.03
N ILE A 14 7.54 -19.45 -4.71
CA ILE A 14 6.58 -18.47 -4.18
C ILE A 14 7.05 -17.95 -2.80
N SER A 15 7.63 -18.83 -1.98
CA SER A 15 8.20 -18.47 -0.67
C SER A 15 9.45 -17.58 -0.81
N GLN A 16 10.37 -17.92 -1.72
CA GLN A 16 11.64 -17.19 -1.92
C GLN A 16 11.49 -15.85 -2.64
N ALA A 17 10.60 -15.74 -3.63
CA ALA A 17 10.45 -14.51 -4.43
C ALA A 17 9.84 -13.34 -3.63
N MET A 18 9.30 -13.58 -2.43
CA MET A 18 8.61 -12.57 -1.62
C MET A 18 9.07 -12.53 -0.14
N GLY A 19 10.23 -13.12 0.19
CA GLY A 19 10.77 -13.09 1.56
C GLY A 19 9.88 -13.80 2.59
N TYR A 20 9.21 -14.89 2.21
CA TYR A 20 8.18 -15.52 3.01
C TYR A 20 8.52 -16.98 3.35
N ASN A 21 8.51 -17.35 4.63
CA ASN A 21 8.72 -18.73 5.11
C ASN A 21 7.42 -19.24 5.76
N GLY A 22 6.44 -19.78 5.00
CA GLY A 22 5.28 -20.45 5.63
C GLY A 22 3.97 -20.49 4.81
N LYS A 23 2.84 -20.59 5.54
CA LYS A 23 1.45 -20.44 5.02
C LYS A 23 0.94 -19.02 5.34
N ARG A 24 0.65 -18.23 4.31
CA ARG A 24 0.25 -16.82 4.43
C ARG A 24 -1.21 -16.69 4.85
N ASP A 25 -1.43 -16.22 6.06
CA ASP A 25 -2.75 -15.85 6.57
C ASP A 25 -2.67 -14.49 7.29
N GLU A 26 -3.09 -13.44 6.60
CA GLU A 26 -3.09 -12.07 7.12
C GLU A 26 -4.35 -11.70 7.89
N ARG A 27 -5.34 -12.60 8.01
CA ARG A 27 -6.64 -12.28 8.62
C ARG A 27 -6.50 -11.75 10.03
N LEU A 28 -5.65 -12.37 10.84
CA LEU A 28 -5.34 -11.93 12.20
C LEU A 28 -4.61 -10.58 12.23
N GLU A 29 -3.69 -10.35 11.31
CA GLU A 29 -2.96 -9.09 11.20
C GLU A 29 -3.93 -7.94 10.85
N ILE A 30 -4.81 -8.17 9.88
CA ILE A 30 -5.88 -7.24 9.50
C ILE A 30 -6.81 -6.96 10.68
N SER A 31 -7.28 -7.98 11.40
CA SER A 31 -8.15 -7.79 12.57
C SER A 31 -7.47 -6.95 13.66
N ARG A 32 -6.16 -7.17 13.89
CA ARG A 32 -5.38 -6.36 14.84
C ARG A 32 -5.25 -4.91 14.36
N MET A 33 -4.96 -4.69 13.08
CA MET A 33 -4.86 -3.34 12.51
C MET A 33 -6.18 -2.58 12.60
N VAL A 34 -7.30 -3.21 12.21
CA VAL A 34 -8.63 -2.58 12.35
C VAL A 34 -8.92 -2.23 13.81
N GLY A 35 -8.61 -3.14 14.74
CA GLY A 35 -8.75 -2.89 16.17
C GLY A 35 -7.88 -1.73 16.69
N LYS A 36 -6.67 -1.60 16.17
CA LYS A 36 -5.73 -0.52 16.46
C LYS A 36 -6.25 0.81 15.91
N ILE A 37 -6.58 0.88 14.63
CA ILE A 37 -7.11 2.06 13.94
C ILE A 37 -8.32 2.63 14.69
N ILE A 38 -9.32 1.79 14.96
CA ILE A 38 -10.54 2.22 15.68
C ILE A 38 -10.17 2.81 17.04
N ARG A 39 -9.23 2.21 17.77
CA ARG A 39 -8.80 2.68 19.10
C ARG A 39 -8.03 4.00 19.04
N GLU A 40 -7.15 4.17 18.07
CA GLU A 40 -6.29 5.35 17.90
C GLU A 40 -7.07 6.59 17.46
N THR A 41 -8.25 6.41 16.84
CA THR A 41 -9.08 7.53 16.40
C THR A 41 -9.65 8.39 17.54
N GLY A 42 -9.76 7.84 18.76
CA GLY A 42 -10.45 8.48 19.88
C GLY A 42 -11.97 8.59 19.74
N LYS A 43 -12.55 8.19 18.60
CA LYS A 43 -14.00 8.21 18.34
C LYS A 43 -14.69 7.02 18.99
N LYS A 44 -15.98 7.18 19.32
CA LYS A 44 -16.80 6.02 19.74
C LYS A 44 -17.11 5.13 18.54
N ASN A 45 -17.22 3.82 18.76
CA ASN A 45 -17.60 2.87 17.71
C ASN A 45 -18.92 3.25 17.00
N ALA A 46 -19.88 3.80 17.72
CA ALA A 46 -21.16 4.22 17.17
C ALA A 46 -21.01 5.42 16.21
N GLU A 47 -20.14 6.37 16.55
CA GLU A 47 -19.81 7.52 15.71
C GLU A 47 -19.15 7.06 14.42
N ILE A 48 -18.13 6.19 14.51
CA ILE A 48 -17.45 5.61 13.34
C ILE A 48 -18.46 4.89 12.43
N ALA A 49 -19.31 4.02 12.99
CA ALA A 49 -20.29 3.28 12.21
C ALA A 49 -21.29 4.21 11.50
N ASN A 50 -21.73 5.28 12.16
CA ASN A 50 -22.63 6.26 11.58
C ASN A 50 -21.95 7.06 10.45
N GLU A 51 -20.74 7.57 10.67
CA GLU A 51 -19.97 8.29 9.65
C GLU A 51 -19.68 7.41 8.42
N MET A 52 -19.25 6.16 8.64
CA MET A 52 -19.05 5.20 7.55
C MET A 52 -20.35 4.94 6.78
N SER A 53 -21.49 4.87 7.48
CA SER A 53 -22.78 4.64 6.84
C SER A 53 -23.22 5.84 6.01
N ALA A 54 -23.04 7.06 6.53
CA ALA A 54 -23.34 8.29 5.83
C ALA A 54 -22.47 8.45 4.58
N LEU A 55 -21.17 8.12 4.66
CA LEU A 55 -20.24 8.26 3.55
C LEU A 55 -20.47 7.23 2.43
N SER A 56 -20.90 6.02 2.78
CA SER A 56 -21.02 4.91 1.82
C SER A 56 -22.42 4.66 1.29
N GLY A 57 -23.46 5.19 1.95
CA GLY A 57 -24.85 4.81 1.70
C GLY A 57 -25.21 3.38 2.16
N HIS A 58 -24.25 2.62 2.70
CA HIS A 58 -24.46 1.28 3.24
C HIS A 58 -24.47 1.29 4.76
N ARG A 59 -25.38 0.51 5.36
CA ARG A 59 -25.48 0.45 6.82
C ARG A 59 -24.32 -0.33 7.43
N PHE A 60 -23.44 0.37 8.13
CA PHE A 60 -22.45 -0.20 9.05
C PHE A 60 -22.95 -0.10 10.49
N THR A 61 -22.62 -1.09 11.32
CA THR A 61 -23.04 -1.13 12.73
C THR A 61 -21.85 -1.32 13.66
N VAL A 62 -22.03 -1.00 14.95
CA VAL A 62 -21.03 -1.30 15.99
C VAL A 62 -20.67 -2.80 16.03
N GLN A 63 -21.65 -3.66 15.76
CA GLN A 63 -21.43 -5.11 15.68
C GLN A 63 -20.57 -5.48 14.47
N THR A 64 -20.79 -4.82 13.33
CA THR A 64 -19.95 -4.96 12.12
C THR A 64 -18.49 -4.64 12.45
N LEU A 65 -18.23 -3.46 13.04
CA LEU A 65 -16.88 -3.05 13.45
C LEU A 65 -16.26 -4.01 14.48
N SER A 66 -17.07 -4.51 15.42
CA SER A 66 -16.61 -5.46 16.43
C SER A 66 -16.26 -6.83 15.84
N GLY A 67 -16.97 -7.25 14.77
CA GLY A 67 -16.63 -8.43 14.00
C GLY A 67 -15.26 -8.30 13.34
N TRP A 68 -15.01 -7.18 12.65
CA TRP A 68 -13.77 -6.93 11.91
C TRP A 68 -12.50 -6.93 12.77
N ARG A 69 -12.60 -6.52 14.03
CA ARG A 69 -11.47 -6.50 14.97
C ARG A 69 -11.33 -7.78 15.80
N SER A 70 -12.22 -8.75 15.63
CA SER A 70 -12.22 -9.97 16.44
C SER A 70 -11.13 -10.93 15.96
N LEU A 71 -10.27 -11.37 16.90
CA LEU A 71 -9.25 -12.37 16.61
C LEU A 71 -9.81 -13.80 16.59
N SER A 72 -10.89 -14.06 17.30
CA SER A 72 -11.55 -15.38 17.36
C SER A 72 -12.52 -15.62 16.20
N LYS A 73 -12.81 -14.59 15.41
CA LYS A 73 -13.77 -14.62 14.29
C LYS A 73 -13.09 -14.23 12.98
N GLU A 74 -12.01 -14.93 12.64
CA GLU A 74 -11.17 -14.67 11.45
C GLU A 74 -11.95 -14.65 10.12
N ARG A 75 -13.13 -15.31 10.05
CA ARG A 75 -14.02 -15.25 8.88
C ARG A 75 -14.69 -13.90 8.67
N PHE A 76 -14.69 -13.03 9.67
CA PHE A 76 -15.40 -11.76 9.68
C PHE A 76 -14.43 -10.57 9.59
N ASN A 77 -13.38 -10.66 8.77
CA ASN A 77 -12.54 -9.48 8.49
C ASN A 77 -13.31 -8.37 7.77
N ILE A 78 -12.72 -7.18 7.81
CA ILE A 78 -13.19 -6.06 7.00
C ILE A 78 -13.16 -6.45 5.51
N PRO A 79 -14.25 -6.27 4.76
CA PRO A 79 -14.24 -6.46 3.33
C PRO A 79 -13.48 -5.32 2.65
N LEU A 80 -12.80 -5.62 1.54
CA LEU A 80 -11.88 -4.67 0.89
C LEU A 80 -12.56 -3.34 0.52
N TYR A 81 -13.82 -3.37 0.09
CA TYR A 81 -14.57 -2.15 -0.27
C TYR A 81 -14.78 -1.19 0.91
N ALA A 82 -14.75 -1.68 2.14
CA ALA A 82 -14.95 -0.87 3.35
C ALA A 82 -13.65 -0.24 3.86
N VAL A 83 -12.48 -0.70 3.39
CA VAL A 83 -11.17 -0.20 3.82
C VAL A 83 -11.01 1.31 3.54
N PRO A 84 -11.27 1.83 2.32
CA PRO A 84 -11.11 3.26 2.06
C PRO A 84 -12.05 4.12 2.91
N ILE A 85 -13.26 3.63 3.17
CA ILE A 85 -14.27 4.34 3.97
C ILE A 85 -13.81 4.42 5.43
N LEU A 86 -13.34 3.29 5.99
CA LEU A 86 -12.79 3.26 7.35
C LEU A 86 -11.59 4.20 7.47
N GLU A 87 -10.66 4.13 6.53
CA GLU A 87 -9.44 4.95 6.50
C GLU A 87 -9.76 6.46 6.44
N VAL A 88 -10.76 6.87 5.63
CA VAL A 88 -11.22 8.26 5.57
C VAL A 88 -11.85 8.69 6.90
N VAL A 89 -12.80 7.91 7.43
CA VAL A 89 -13.50 8.23 8.70
C VAL A 89 -12.54 8.28 9.89
N CYS A 90 -11.52 7.43 9.86
CA CYS A 90 -10.51 7.32 10.90
C CYS A 90 -9.28 8.21 10.66
N GLY A 91 -9.22 8.96 9.57
CA GLY A 91 -8.11 9.87 9.26
C GLY A 91 -6.75 9.16 9.14
N THR A 92 -6.71 7.96 8.57
CA THR A 92 -5.51 7.12 8.51
C THR A 92 -5.34 6.44 7.16
N ARG A 93 -4.14 5.93 6.86
CA ARG A 93 -3.82 5.13 5.67
C ARG A 93 -3.10 3.82 5.98
N GLN A 94 -3.13 3.40 7.25
CA GLN A 94 -2.36 2.27 7.77
C GLN A 94 -2.62 0.95 7.02
N ILE A 95 -3.86 0.66 6.59
CA ILE A 95 -4.17 -0.61 5.89
C ILE A 95 -3.64 -0.54 4.45
N THR A 96 -3.80 0.61 3.79
CA THR A 96 -3.29 0.85 2.44
C THR A 96 -1.76 0.78 2.39
N GLU A 97 -1.08 1.46 3.31
CA GLU A 97 0.38 1.42 3.45
C GLU A 97 0.88 -0.01 3.70
N TRP A 98 0.25 -0.70 4.64
CA TRP A 98 0.54 -2.10 4.94
C TRP A 98 0.42 -2.99 3.70
N LEU A 99 -0.67 -2.87 2.94
CA LEU A 99 -0.90 -3.67 1.74
C LEU A 99 0.23 -3.45 0.71
N VAL A 100 0.63 -2.19 0.52
CA VAL A 100 1.71 -1.83 -0.40
C VAL A 100 3.07 -2.34 0.10
N THR A 101 3.35 -2.29 1.40
CA THR A 101 4.56 -2.87 1.99
C THR A 101 4.63 -4.38 1.82
N LYS A 102 3.51 -5.11 1.85
CA LYS A 102 3.49 -6.56 1.54
C LYS A 102 3.94 -6.88 0.12
N HIS A 103 3.95 -5.90 -0.78
CA HIS A 103 4.46 -6.01 -2.13
C HIS A 103 5.87 -5.39 -2.31
N GLY A 104 6.54 -5.00 -1.21
CA GLY A 104 7.83 -4.33 -1.25
C GLY A 104 7.77 -2.89 -1.77
N GLY A 105 6.57 -2.33 -1.87
CA GLY A 105 6.35 -0.96 -2.32
C GLY A 105 6.27 0.04 -1.16
N ALA A 106 6.17 1.31 -1.55
CA ALA A 106 5.75 2.40 -0.69
C ALA A 106 4.66 3.22 -1.40
N VAL A 107 3.75 3.81 -0.64
CA VAL A 107 2.72 4.73 -1.13
C VAL A 107 2.97 6.11 -0.55
N LEU A 108 2.71 7.14 -1.34
CA LEU A 108 2.84 8.53 -0.94
C LEU A 108 1.54 9.24 -1.25
N PHE A 109 1.12 10.12 -0.36
CA PHE A 109 -0.16 10.82 -0.45
C PHE A 109 0.07 12.33 -0.54
N GLY A 110 -0.85 13.02 -1.23
CA GLY A 110 -0.86 14.48 -1.27
C GLY A 110 0.46 15.11 -1.74
N GLU A 111 0.99 16.03 -0.93
CA GLU A 111 2.18 16.82 -1.20
C GLU A 111 3.45 15.98 -1.37
N GLU A 112 3.61 14.91 -0.60
CA GLU A 112 4.79 14.03 -0.69
C GLU A 112 4.92 13.40 -2.08
N LYS A 113 3.78 13.04 -2.70
CA LYS A 113 3.75 12.55 -4.07
C LYS A 113 4.25 13.62 -5.05
N LEU A 114 3.83 14.87 -4.87
CA LEU A 114 4.24 15.99 -5.73
C LEU A 114 5.74 16.27 -5.58
N LEU A 115 6.27 16.24 -4.36
CA LEU A 115 7.70 16.44 -4.10
C LEU A 115 8.57 15.38 -4.79
N ILE A 116 8.19 14.10 -4.73
CA ILE A 116 8.94 13.07 -5.46
C ILE A 116 8.81 13.23 -6.97
N GLN A 117 7.63 13.57 -7.47
CA GLN A 117 7.45 13.85 -8.89
C GLN A 117 8.34 15.01 -9.35
N LEU A 118 8.38 16.10 -8.59
CA LEU A 118 9.25 17.24 -8.85
C LEU A 118 10.72 16.82 -8.86
N GLY A 119 11.19 16.10 -7.83
CA GLY A 119 12.58 15.63 -7.76
C GLY A 119 12.97 14.74 -8.94
N ARG A 120 12.05 13.90 -9.45
CA ARG A 120 12.29 13.10 -10.66
C ARG A 120 12.45 13.98 -11.89
N GLU A 121 11.60 15.01 -12.05
CA GLU A 121 11.72 15.93 -13.18
C GLU A 121 12.99 16.79 -13.09
N GLU A 122 13.39 17.20 -11.89
CA GLU A 122 14.66 17.91 -11.69
C GLU A 122 15.87 17.04 -12.02
N TRP A 123 15.84 15.76 -11.64
CA TRP A 123 16.86 14.79 -12.02
C TRP A 123 16.93 14.60 -13.53
N ASN A 124 15.78 14.47 -14.20
CA ASN A 124 15.72 14.37 -15.66
C ASN A 124 16.26 15.62 -16.35
N ARG A 125 15.96 16.81 -15.82
CA ARG A 125 16.50 18.09 -16.30
C ARG A 125 18.02 18.11 -16.18
N TYR A 126 18.56 17.71 -15.03
CA TYR A 126 20.01 17.63 -14.80
C TYR A 126 20.68 16.64 -15.77
N GLN A 127 20.11 15.44 -15.94
CA GLN A 127 20.61 14.44 -16.89
C GLN A 127 20.58 14.95 -18.33
N THR A 128 19.53 15.67 -18.70
CA THR A 128 19.38 16.25 -20.04
C THR A 128 20.39 17.37 -20.27
N ALA A 129 20.63 18.24 -19.30
CA ALA A 129 21.66 19.29 -19.38
C ALA A 129 23.06 18.67 -19.60
N ASN A 130 23.41 17.65 -18.83
CA ASN A 130 24.68 16.94 -18.99
C ASN A 130 24.81 16.30 -20.39
N ARG A 131 23.72 15.75 -20.93
CA ARG A 131 23.70 15.21 -22.30
C ARG A 131 23.87 16.30 -23.35
N ILE A 132 23.23 17.46 -23.17
CA ILE A 132 23.38 18.62 -24.06
C ILE A 132 24.84 19.09 -24.06
N ASP A 133 25.47 19.22 -22.90
CA ASP A 133 26.87 19.67 -22.82
C ASP A 133 27.83 18.64 -23.43
N ALA A 134 27.59 17.34 -23.22
CA ALA A 134 28.34 16.29 -23.89
C ALA A 134 28.17 16.33 -25.42
N LEU A 135 26.96 16.60 -25.92
CA LEU A 135 26.70 16.75 -27.35
C LEU A 135 27.38 17.98 -27.93
N LYS A 136 27.31 19.14 -27.24
CA LYS A 136 28.02 20.36 -27.64
C LYS A 136 29.52 20.12 -27.71
N GLN A 137 30.08 19.38 -26.75
CA GLN A 137 31.49 19.03 -26.74
C GLN A 137 31.87 18.17 -27.96
N ARG A 138 31.09 17.11 -28.25
CA ARG A 138 31.27 16.31 -29.46
C ARG A 138 31.15 17.16 -30.74
N MET A 139 30.18 18.06 -30.81
CA MET A 139 30.00 18.94 -31.97
C MET A 139 31.20 19.87 -32.20
N ARG A 140 31.82 20.38 -31.13
CA ARG A 140 33.08 21.15 -31.19
C ARG A 140 34.24 20.29 -31.71
N GLU A 141 34.36 19.05 -31.25
CA GLU A 141 35.36 18.09 -31.73
C GLU A 141 35.21 17.80 -33.23
N TYR A 142 33.97 17.75 -33.74
CA TYR A 142 33.68 17.63 -35.17
C TYR A 142 33.74 18.95 -35.97
N GLY A 143 34.08 20.08 -35.33
CA GLY A 143 34.19 21.41 -35.99
C GLY A 143 32.87 22.03 -36.44
N SER A 144 31.72 21.52 -35.95
CA SER A 144 30.37 21.97 -36.36
C SER A 144 29.80 23.12 -35.51
N LEU A 145 30.42 23.41 -34.37
CA LEU A 145 30.17 24.60 -33.55
C LEU A 145 31.51 25.34 -33.43
N ALA A 146 31.67 26.40 -34.22
CA ALA A 146 32.75 27.38 -34.08
C ALA A 146 32.39 28.41 -32.99
#